data_AF-A9I9B2-F1
#
_entry.id   AF-A9I9B2-F1
#
_cell.length_a   1.000
_cell.length_b   1.000
_cell.length_c   1.000
_cell.angle_alpha   90.00
_cell.angle_beta   90.00
_cell.angle_gamma   90.00
#
_symmetry.space_group_name_H-M   'P 1'
#
loop_
_entity.id
_entity.type
_entity.pdbx_description
1 polymer ?
#
loop_
_entity_poly.entity_id
_entity_poly.type
_entity_poly.pdbx_seq_one_letter_code
_entity_poly.pdbx_strand_id
1 'polypeptide(L)' 'MRARRWHGDDDVRGYRPPLGWSARADLTDVHPITGRALPRAVWWIIETKE' A
#
# COMPACT_ATOMS: atom_id res chain seq x y z
N MET A 1 -3.69 -4.93 -9.86
CA MET A 1 -2.98 -4.42 -8.67
C MET A 1 -3.41 -2.99 -8.43
N ARG A 2 -3.68 -2.61 -7.18
CA ARG A 2 -3.91 -1.23 -6.76
C ARG A 2 -2.89 -0.88 -5.69
N ALA A 3 -2.48 0.38 -5.65
CA ALA A 3 -1.67 0.89 -4.58
C ALA A 3 -2.23 2.22 -4.11
N ARG A 4 -2.39 2.35 -2.80
CA ARG A 4 -2.84 3.58 -2.16
C ARG A 4 -1.81 3.97 -1.11
N ARG A 5 -1.37 5.22 -1.15
CA ARG A 5 -0.53 5.77 -0.09
C ARG A 5 -1.34 5.86 1.19
N TRP A 6 -0.79 5.35 2.28
CA TRP A 6 -1.39 5.50 3.59
C TRP A 6 -1.12 6.91 4.12
N HIS A 7 -2.18 7.53 4.63
CA HIS A 7 -2.16 8.90 5.16
C HIS A 7 -2.74 8.99 6.58
N GLY A 8 -3.23 7.89 7.14
CA GLY A 8 -3.82 7.87 8.47
C GLY A 8 -2.76 7.80 9.58
N ASP A 9 -3.16 8.20 10.79
CA ASP A 9 -2.35 8.05 12.00
C ASP A 9 -2.52 6.65 12.64
N ASP A 10 -3.50 5.87 12.18
CA ASP A 10 -3.78 4.51 12.66
C ASP A 10 -2.81 3.45 12.10
N ASP A 11 -2.81 2.25 12.70
CA ASP A 11 -2.02 1.12 12.21
C ASP A 11 -2.49 0.70 10.81
N VAL A 12 -1.62 0.92 9.83
CA VAL A 12 -1.81 0.58 8.41
C VAL A 12 -2.17 -0.91 8.20
N ARG A 13 -1.78 -1.81 9.12
CA ARG A 13 -2.09 -3.25 9.06
C ARG A 13 -3.55 -3.56 9.36
N GLY A 14 -4.30 -2.61 9.94
CA GLY A 14 -5.73 -2.76 10.20
C GLY A 14 -6.62 -2.68 8.96
N TYR A 15 -6.05 -2.34 7.80
CA TYR A 15 -6.81 -2.23 6.55
C TYR A 15 -7.41 -3.57 6.12
N ARG A 16 -8.73 -3.57 5.86
CA ARG A 16 -9.45 -4.72 5.30
C ARG A 16 -9.85 -4.44 3.84
N PRO A 17 -9.37 -5.23 2.87
CA PRO A 17 -9.76 -5.07 1.47
C PRO A 17 -11.19 -5.56 1.23
N PRO A 18 -11.80 -5.15 0.09
CA PRO A 18 -13.06 -5.75 -0.38
C PRO A 18 -12.94 -7.27 -0.62
N LEU A 19 -14.08 -7.98 -0.63
CA LEU A 19 -14.11 -9.42 -0.91
C LEU A 19 -13.49 -9.74 -2.29
N GLY A 20 -12.67 -10.79 -2.36
CA GLY A 20 -11.93 -11.19 -3.57
C GLY A 20 -10.68 -10.34 -3.86
N TRP A 21 -10.24 -9.55 -2.88
CA TRP A 21 -8.98 -8.83 -2.90
C TRP A 21 -8.16 -9.18 -1.66
N SER A 22 -6.85 -9.39 -1.86
CA SER A 22 -5.87 -9.44 -0.78
C SER A 22 -5.21 -8.07 -0.67
N ALA A 23 -4.86 -7.65 0.55
CA ALA A 23 -4.11 -6.43 0.80
C ALA A 23 -2.89 -6.69 1.67
N ARG A 24 -1.84 -5.93 1.41
CA ARG A 24 -0.63 -5.87 2.25
C ARG A 24 -0.22 -4.43 2.49
N ALA A 25 0.23 -4.17 3.71
CA ALA A 25 0.93 -2.94 4.05
C ALA A 25 2.43 -3.08 3.76
N ASP A 26 3.00 -2.10 3.07
CA ASP A 26 4.43 -2.07 2.75
C ASP A 26 5.02 -0.67 2.99
N LEU A 27 6.19 -0.61 3.64
CA LEU A 27 6.93 0.62 3.85
C LEU A 27 8.08 0.66 2.87
N THR A 28 7.94 1.48 1.84
CA THR A 28 8.91 1.51 0.74
C THR A 28 9.16 2.94 0.28
N ASP A 29 10.40 3.20 -0.13
CA ASP A 29 10.85 4.41 -0.81
C ASP A 29 10.76 4.28 -2.34
N VAL A 30 10.11 3.22 -2.84
CA VAL A 30 9.84 3.02 -4.26
C VAL A 30 8.34 3.00 -4.50
N HIS A 31 7.87 3.78 -5.46
CA HIS A 31 6.45 3.80 -5.82
C HIS A 31 6.03 2.42 -6.38
N PRO A 32 5.08 1.71 -5.74
CA PRO A 32 4.84 0.29 -6.00
C PRO A 32 4.30 -0.04 -7.39
N ILE A 33 3.63 0.92 -8.06
CA ILE A 33 3.15 0.75 -9.44
C ILE A 33 4.17 1.19 -10.48
N THR A 34 4.74 2.40 -10.33
CA THR A 34 5.60 3.01 -11.36
C THR A 34 7.08 2.67 -11.20
N GLY A 35 7.48 2.08 -10.08
CA GLY A 35 8.88 1.81 -9.75
C GLY A 35 9.72 3.07 -9.47
N ARG A 36 9.09 4.25 -9.41
CA ARG A 36 9.81 5.51 -9.22
C ARG A 36 10.27 5.67 -7.77
N ALA A 37 11.54 6.02 -7.56
CA ALA A 37 12.03 6.37 -6.24
C ALA A 37 11.28 7.59 -5.66
N LEU A 38 10.99 7.51 -4.37
CA LEU A 38 10.34 8.53 -3.56
C LEU A 38 11.40 9.21 -2.68
N PRO A 39 11.22 10.49 -2.31
CA PRO A 39 12.16 11.20 -1.43
C PRO A 39 12.32 10.59 -0.03
N ARG A 40 11.38 9.72 0.39
CA ARG A 40 11.39 9.01 1.67
C ARG A 40 10.55 7.75 1.58
N ALA A 41 10.81 6.80 2.47
CA ALA A 41 9.94 5.66 2.67
C ALA A 41 8.55 6.12 3.13
N VAL A 42 7.50 5.60 2.49
CA VAL A 42 6.11 5.88 2.87
C VAL A 42 5.32 4.58 2.92
N TRP A 43 4.32 4.54 3.79
CA TRP A 43 3.43 3.40 3.88
C TRP A 43 2.49 3.35 2.68
N TRP A 44 2.37 2.16 2.11
CA TRP A 44 1.45 1.84 1.03
C TRP A 44 0.56 0.67 1.43
N ILE A 45 -0.69 0.72 1.00
CA ILE A 45 -1.57 -0.43 0.93
C ILE A 45 -1.55 -0.89 -0.52
N ILE A 46 -1.08 -2.11 -0.73
CA ILE A 46 -1.04 -2.76 -2.03
C ILE A 46 -2.16 -3.81 -2.04
N GLU A 47 -3.09 -3.68 -2.98
CA GLU A 47 -4.18 -4.63 -3.18
C GLU A 47 -3.97 -5.44 -4.46
N THR A 48 -4.13 -6.75 -4.34
CA THR A 48 -4.11 -7.70 -5.44
C THR A 48 -5.46 -8.39 -5.50
N LYS A 49 -6.05 -8.45 -6.70
CA LYS A 49 -7.27 -9.23 -6.91
C LYS A 49 -6.87 -10.70 -6.94
N GLU A 50 -7.65 -11.55 -6.26
CA GLU A 50 -7.52 -13.01 -6.34
C GLU A 50 -7.93 -13.54 -7.72
#